data_AF-A0A7L4PPR9-F1
#
_entry.id   AF-A0A7L4PPR9-F1
#
_cell.length_a   1.000
_cell.length_b   1.000
_cell.length_c   1.000
_cell.angle_alpha   90.00
_cell.angle_beta   90.00
_cell.angle_gamma   90.00
#
_symmetry.space_group_name_H-M   'P 1'
#
loop_
_entity.id
_entity.type
_entity.pdbx_description
1 polymer ?
#
loop_
_entity_poly.entity_id
_entity_poly.type
_entity_poly.pdbx_seq_one_letter_code
_entity_poly.pdbx_strand_id
1 'polypeptide(L)'
;MKFKDELFSPYIFLIGFIIFCIIGLTGKNYFGEYYKSGISFYTVSYIFLIISAFIVGSKINLNIKENYLAGIILFLVVFFTFKRFGYYSIILSLLALMIIIMVKKNYFSIYYKEMYIIGLLLCFLNILILGKLPLLNPEIRELSLTPLFVLGYTFVLVSNNFGILKSKYPYYLIFPIVSLLLFILYGFRTYVILLIISTMITFYQVGNKQKTFYFGLVGSIITIVLGYITVLLLPQNWKLNPFELLWYRFTFTF
;
A
#
# COMPACT_ATOMS: atom_id res chain seq x y z
N MET A 1 -4.79 -25.28 -20.59
CA MET A 1 -4.46 -24.42 -19.43
C MET A 1 -5.55 -23.36 -19.31
N LYS A 2 -6.52 -23.53 -18.40
CA LYS A 2 -7.67 -22.61 -18.30
C LYS A 2 -7.22 -21.33 -17.58
N PHE A 3 -6.88 -20.29 -18.34
CA PHE A 3 -6.70 -18.90 -17.89
C PHE A 3 -8.00 -18.24 -17.39
N LYS A 4 -9.03 -19.03 -17.09
CA LYS A 4 -10.34 -18.54 -16.67
C LYS A 4 -10.34 -18.38 -15.16
N ASP A 5 -10.31 -17.11 -14.73
CA ASP A 5 -10.92 -16.59 -13.50
C ASP A 5 -10.05 -16.29 -12.28
N GLU A 6 -8.73 -16.26 -12.39
CA GLU A 6 -7.88 -15.82 -11.26
C GLU A 6 -7.35 -14.40 -11.48
N LEU A 7 -8.14 -13.42 -11.05
CA LEU A 7 -7.70 -12.01 -10.89
C LEU A 7 -6.48 -11.87 -9.97
N PHE A 8 -6.14 -12.94 -9.23
CA PHE A 8 -4.97 -13.05 -8.35
C PHE A 8 -4.02 -14.17 -8.76
N SER A 9 -3.99 -14.55 -10.04
CA SER A 9 -2.96 -15.47 -10.52
C SER A 9 -1.57 -14.86 -10.27
N PRO A 10 -0.59 -15.62 -9.73
CA PRO A 10 0.77 -15.09 -9.53
C PRO A 10 1.36 -14.56 -10.84
N TYR A 11 0.98 -15.10 -11.98
CA TYR A 11 1.44 -14.65 -13.30
C TYR A 11 1.03 -13.21 -13.66
N ILE A 12 0.02 -12.63 -13.01
CA ILE A 12 -0.36 -11.22 -13.20
C ILE A 12 0.78 -10.29 -12.81
N PHE A 13 1.54 -10.63 -11.76
CA PHE A 13 2.73 -9.88 -11.39
C PHE A 13 3.76 -9.88 -12.52
N LEU A 14 4.02 -11.05 -13.12
CA LEU A 14 5.00 -11.20 -14.18
C LEU A 14 4.58 -10.41 -15.43
N ILE A 15 3.30 -10.48 -15.82
CA ILE A 15 2.73 -9.69 -16.92
C ILE A 15 2.87 -8.19 -16.63
N GLY A 16 2.47 -7.74 -15.44
CA GLY A 16 2.61 -6.34 -15.01
C GLY A 16 4.06 -5.86 -15.00
N PHE A 17 4.99 -6.72 -14.57
CA PHE A 17 6.42 -6.42 -14.56
C PHE A 17 7.00 -6.30 -15.98
N ILE A 18 6.58 -7.17 -16.91
CA ILE A 18 6.97 -7.05 -18.33
C ILE A 18 6.44 -5.74 -18.93
N ILE A 19 5.16 -5.41 -18.68
CA ILE A 19 4.57 -4.15 -19.14
C ILE A 19 5.34 -2.95 -18.56
N PHE A 20 5.67 -2.99 -17.27
CA PHE A 20 6.49 -1.98 -16.61
C PHE A 20 7.86 -1.82 -17.29
N CYS A 21 8.52 -2.92 -17.65
CA CYS A 21 9.80 -2.88 -18.37
C CYS A 21 9.66 -2.26 -19.77
N ILE A 22 8.62 -2.61 -20.51
CA ILE A 22 8.35 -2.04 -21.84
C ILE A 22 8.12 -0.52 -21.73
N ILE A 23 7.29 -0.09 -20.77
CA ILE A 23 7.03 1.35 -20.54
C ILE A 23 8.32 2.08 -20.15
N GLY A 24 9.13 1.52 -19.26
CA GLY A 24 10.41 2.12 -18.87
C GLY A 24 11.38 2.28 -20.04
N LEU A 25 11.52 1.25 -20.88
CA LEU A 25 12.38 1.29 -22.06
C LEU A 25 11.91 2.29 -23.12
N THR A 26 10.60 2.35 -23.39
CA THR A 26 10.03 3.33 -24.32
C THR A 26 10.18 4.76 -23.79
N GLY A 27 9.96 4.96 -22.49
CA GLY A 27 10.16 6.25 -21.83
C GLY A 27 11.61 6.74 -21.87
N LYS A 28 12.58 5.83 -21.85
CA LYS A 28 14.00 6.19 -21.93
C LYS A 28 14.36 6.85 -23.26
N ASN A 29 13.74 6.38 -24.35
CA ASN A 29 13.90 7.00 -25.65
C ASN A 29 13.24 8.39 -25.70
N TYR A 30 12.09 8.56 -25.03
CA TYR A 30 11.39 9.83 -24.94
C TYR A 30 12.14 10.88 -24.10
N PHE A 31 12.72 10.45 -22.97
CA PHE A 31 13.50 11.30 -22.06
C PHE A 31 15.00 11.25 -22.34
N GLY A 32 15.42 11.06 -23.59
CA GLY A 32 16.82 10.89 -23.98
C GLY A 32 17.75 12.02 -23.50
N GLU A 33 17.23 13.22 -23.28
CA GLU A 33 17.98 14.35 -22.69
C GLU A 33 18.42 14.12 -21.24
N TYR A 34 17.71 13.26 -20.50
CA TYR A 34 17.94 13.00 -19.07
C TYR A 34 18.71 11.69 -18.80
N TYR A 35 18.84 10.82 -19.79
CA TYR A 35 19.44 9.49 -19.63
C TYR A 35 20.63 9.27 -20.56
N LYS A 36 21.64 8.58 -20.04
CA LYS A 36 22.73 8.09 -20.89
C LYS A 36 22.20 7.05 -21.88
N SER A 37 22.72 7.10 -23.10
CA SER A 37 22.42 6.12 -24.14
C SER A 37 22.83 4.71 -23.71
N GLY A 38 21.94 3.75 -23.88
CA GLY A 38 22.16 2.34 -23.56
C GLY A 38 21.57 1.89 -22.20
N ILE A 39 21.36 0.59 -22.06
CA ILE A 39 20.85 -0.03 -20.83
C ILE A 39 22.06 -0.51 -20.03
N SER A 40 22.12 -0.17 -18.73
CA SER A 40 23.21 -0.62 -17.89
C SER A 40 23.14 -2.14 -17.68
N PHE A 41 24.29 -2.81 -17.61
CA PHE A 41 24.34 -4.24 -17.28
C PHE A 41 23.66 -4.52 -15.93
N TYR A 42 23.78 -3.59 -14.97
CA TYR A 42 23.10 -3.67 -13.68
C TYR A 42 21.58 -3.73 -13.83
N THR A 43 20.98 -2.87 -14.65
CA THR A 43 19.54 -2.86 -14.92
C THR A 43 19.08 -4.23 -15.43
N VAL A 44 19.78 -4.79 -16.43
CA VAL A 44 19.46 -6.12 -16.98
C VAL A 44 19.61 -7.21 -15.93
N SER A 45 20.68 -7.17 -15.14
CA SER A 45 20.92 -8.15 -14.07
C SER A 45 19.83 -8.11 -12.99
N TYR A 46 19.33 -6.91 -12.64
CA TYR A 46 18.24 -6.76 -11.68
C TYR A 46 16.92 -7.32 -12.22
N ILE A 47 16.57 -7.03 -13.48
CA ILE A 47 15.38 -7.59 -14.13
C ILE A 47 15.43 -9.11 -14.12
N PHE A 48 16.58 -9.69 -14.49
CA PHE A 48 16.77 -11.14 -14.46
C PHE A 48 16.65 -11.72 -13.05
N LEU A 49 17.29 -11.08 -12.06
CA LEU A 49 17.24 -11.52 -10.66
C LEU A 49 15.80 -11.48 -10.12
N ILE A 50 15.04 -10.41 -10.40
CA ILE A 50 13.63 -10.29 -9.99
C ILE A 50 12.78 -11.40 -10.61
N ILE A 51 12.91 -11.64 -11.92
CA ILE A 51 12.15 -12.70 -12.61
C ILE A 51 12.51 -14.08 -12.07
N SER A 52 13.81 -14.37 -11.91
CA SER A 52 14.28 -15.66 -11.40
C SER A 52 13.81 -15.91 -9.95
N ALA A 53 13.92 -14.90 -9.08
CA ALA A 53 13.45 -14.97 -7.69
C ALA A 53 11.94 -15.17 -7.62
N PHE A 54 11.17 -14.50 -8.49
CA PHE A 54 9.72 -14.68 -8.56
C PHE A 54 9.35 -16.11 -9.00
N ILE A 55 9.99 -16.63 -10.05
CA ILE A 55 9.71 -17.98 -10.56
C ILE A 55 10.07 -19.03 -9.49
N VAL A 56 11.26 -18.91 -8.87
CA VAL A 56 11.68 -19.83 -7.80
C VAL A 56 10.73 -19.71 -6.61
N GLY A 57 10.44 -18.50 -6.14
CA GLY A 57 9.53 -18.25 -5.03
C GLY A 57 8.12 -18.79 -5.26
N SER A 58 7.58 -18.66 -6.49
CA SER A 58 6.24 -19.16 -6.84
C SER A 58 6.12 -20.69 -6.75
N LYS A 59 7.24 -21.42 -6.83
CA LYS A 59 7.28 -22.88 -6.73
C LYS A 59 7.50 -23.38 -5.31
N ILE A 60 7.98 -22.52 -4.40
CA ILE A 60 8.24 -22.90 -3.01
C ILE A 60 6.96 -22.69 -2.21
N ASN A 61 6.32 -23.79 -1.82
CA ASN A 61 5.23 -23.73 -0.85
C ASN A 61 5.81 -23.75 0.57
N LEU A 62 6.07 -22.57 1.13
CA LEU A 62 6.56 -22.44 2.50
C LEU A 62 5.42 -22.70 3.48
N ASN A 63 5.33 -23.92 4.01
CA ASN A 63 4.39 -24.27 5.07
C ASN A 63 4.90 -23.75 6.44
N ILE A 64 4.95 -22.43 6.59
CA ILE A 64 5.49 -21.75 7.78
C ILE A 64 4.44 -21.82 8.90
N LYS A 65 4.83 -22.35 10.07
CA LYS A 65 3.96 -22.31 11.26
C LYS A 65 3.66 -20.87 11.65
N GLU A 66 2.43 -20.59 12.07
CA GLU A 66 1.96 -19.24 12.44
C GLU A 66 2.88 -18.52 13.44
N ASN A 67 3.46 -19.25 14.41
CA ASN A 67 4.36 -18.67 15.40
C ASN A 67 5.65 -18.11 14.77
N TYR A 68 6.19 -18.76 13.72
CA TYR A 68 7.37 -18.23 13.01
C TYR A 68 7.00 -16.98 12.21
N LEU A 69 5.82 -16.95 11.60
CA LEU A 69 5.34 -15.78 10.87
C LEU A 69 5.13 -14.58 11.81
N ALA A 70 4.55 -14.81 12.99
CA ALA A 70 4.45 -13.80 14.04
C ALA A 70 5.83 -13.30 14.50
N GLY A 71 6.81 -14.20 14.66
CA GLY A 71 8.19 -13.84 14.98
C GLY A 71 8.85 -12.98 13.90
N ILE A 72 8.68 -13.34 12.63
CA ILE A 72 9.20 -12.56 11.48
C ILE A 72 8.56 -11.16 11.45
N ILE A 73 7.23 -11.07 11.63
CA ILE A 73 6.53 -9.77 11.67
C ILE A 73 7.09 -8.91 12.80
N LEU A 74 7.23 -9.47 14.00
CA LEU A 74 7.74 -8.73 15.16
C LEU A 74 9.17 -8.24 14.94
N PHE A 75 10.04 -9.10 14.39
CA PHE A 75 11.40 -8.74 14.03
C PHE A 75 11.43 -7.58 13.02
N LEU A 76 10.64 -7.66 11.94
CA LEU A 76 10.55 -6.60 10.93
C LEU A 76 10.03 -5.29 11.54
N VAL A 77 9.01 -5.36 12.39
CA VAL A 77 8.49 -4.17 13.08
C VAL A 77 9.57 -3.54 13.94
N VAL A 78 10.27 -4.30 14.78
CA VAL A 78 11.37 -3.78 15.61
C VAL A 78 12.45 -3.13 14.74
N PHE A 79 12.87 -3.79 13.67
CA PHE A 79 13.91 -3.28 12.78
C PHE A 79 13.52 -1.94 12.13
N PHE A 80 12.31 -1.87 11.56
CA PHE A 80 11.84 -0.65 10.89
C PHE A 80 11.49 0.48 11.87
N THR A 81 10.92 0.16 13.04
CA THR A 81 10.60 1.18 14.04
C THR A 81 11.86 1.71 14.70
N PHE A 82 12.88 0.88 14.94
CA PHE A 82 14.17 1.33 15.47
C PHE A 82 14.86 2.29 14.49
N LYS A 83 14.91 1.92 13.21
CA LYS A 83 15.49 2.77 12.15
C LYS A 83 14.82 4.15 12.07
N ARG A 84 13.52 4.23 12.36
CA ARG A 84 12.72 5.45 12.17
C ARG A 84 12.52 6.29 13.42
N PHE A 85 12.33 5.65 14.58
CA PHE A 85 11.85 6.30 15.80
C PHE A 85 12.81 6.16 16.99
N GLY A 86 13.98 5.54 16.80
CA GLY A 86 14.99 5.38 17.86
C GLY A 86 14.41 4.68 19.09
N TYR A 87 14.50 5.30 20.28
CA TYR A 87 14.04 4.71 21.54
C TYR A 87 12.52 4.49 21.63
N TYR A 88 11.70 5.28 20.91
CA TYR A 88 10.24 5.06 20.87
C TYR A 88 9.84 3.75 20.16
N SER A 89 10.80 3.10 19.48
CA SER A 89 10.61 1.79 18.85
C SER A 89 10.16 0.70 19.81
N ILE A 90 10.58 0.76 21.09
CA ILE A 90 10.22 -0.24 22.09
C ILE A 90 8.70 -0.20 22.33
N ILE A 91 8.13 0.99 22.51
CA ILE A 91 6.69 1.17 22.72
C ILE A 91 5.90 0.69 21.48
N LEU A 92 6.35 1.06 20.28
CA LEU A 92 5.76 0.61 19.02
C LEU A 92 5.83 -0.91 18.85
N SER A 93 6.93 -1.54 19.27
CA SER A 93 7.09 -3.00 19.20
C SER A 93 6.17 -3.74 20.17
N LEU A 94 5.97 -3.19 21.38
CA LEU A 94 5.01 -3.71 22.35
C LEU A 94 3.58 -3.59 21.83
N LEU A 95 3.24 -2.46 21.21
CA LEU A 95 1.94 -2.26 20.54
C LEU A 95 1.74 -3.25 19.40
N ALA A 96 2.76 -3.50 18.58
CA ALA A 96 2.68 -4.49 17.51
C ALA A 96 2.49 -5.93 18.04
N LEU A 97 3.19 -6.29 19.13
CA LEU A 97 2.97 -7.56 19.81
C LEU A 97 1.53 -7.68 20.31
N MET A 98 0.98 -6.61 20.90
CA MET A 98 -0.42 -6.57 21.34
C MET A 98 -1.38 -6.80 20.17
N ILE A 99 -1.16 -6.16 19.03
CA ILE A 99 -1.97 -6.34 17.81
C ILE A 99 -1.90 -7.79 17.32
N ILE A 100 -0.71 -8.39 17.28
CA ILE A 100 -0.54 -9.80 16.88
C ILE A 100 -1.32 -10.73 17.82
N ILE A 101 -1.25 -10.50 19.13
CA ILE A 101 -2.02 -11.27 20.13
C ILE A 101 -3.52 -11.08 19.89
N MET A 102 -3.97 -9.86 19.61
CA MET A 102 -5.37 -9.55 19.34
C MET A 102 -5.89 -10.26 18.08
N VAL A 103 -5.08 -10.31 17.03
CA VAL A 103 -5.39 -11.07 15.80
C VAL A 103 -5.47 -12.57 16.13
N LYS A 104 -4.48 -13.12 16.82
CA LYS A 104 -4.44 -14.56 17.18
C LYS A 104 -5.63 -14.99 18.05
N LYS A 105 -6.06 -14.13 18.98
CA LYS A 105 -7.22 -14.36 19.84
C LYS A 105 -8.56 -13.96 19.20
N ASN A 106 -8.58 -13.64 17.91
CA ASN A 106 -9.79 -13.24 17.15
C ASN A 106 -10.54 -12.01 17.71
N TYR A 107 -9.89 -11.12 18.46
CA TYR A 107 -10.55 -9.90 18.96
C TYR A 107 -11.01 -8.98 17.83
N PHE A 108 -10.21 -8.82 16.77
CA PHE A 108 -10.60 -8.02 15.60
C PHE A 108 -11.85 -8.57 14.89
N SER A 109 -12.03 -9.89 14.92
CA SER A 109 -13.22 -10.53 14.34
C SER A 109 -14.46 -10.16 15.16
N ILE A 110 -14.38 -10.18 16.49
CA ILE A 110 -15.51 -9.91 17.40
C ILE A 110 -15.84 -8.41 17.42
N TYR A 111 -14.84 -7.56 17.61
CA TYR A 111 -14.98 -6.12 17.86
C TYR A 111 -14.56 -5.24 16.67
N TYR A 112 -14.81 -5.70 15.43
CA TYR A 112 -14.32 -5.00 14.24
C TYR A 112 -14.89 -3.58 14.12
N LYS A 113 -16.12 -3.32 14.58
CA LYS A 113 -16.74 -1.98 14.47
C LYS A 113 -16.08 -1.00 15.43
N GLU A 114 -15.89 -1.42 16.67
CA GLU A 114 -15.29 -0.65 17.74
C GLU A 114 -13.83 -0.33 17.40
N MET A 115 -13.07 -1.34 16.97
CA MET A 115 -11.68 -1.16 16.54
C MET A 115 -11.56 -0.25 15.32
N TYR A 116 -12.51 -0.33 14.38
CA TYR A 116 -12.56 0.55 13.23
C TYR A 116 -12.80 2.02 13.65
N ILE A 117 -13.77 2.26 14.54
CA ILE A 117 -14.07 3.60 15.06
C ILE A 117 -12.86 4.16 15.84
N ILE A 118 -12.24 3.35 16.69
CA ILE A 118 -11.01 3.74 17.41
C ILE A 118 -9.91 4.11 16.40
N GLY A 119 -9.70 3.29 15.37
CA GLY A 119 -8.72 3.58 14.32
C GLY A 119 -8.98 4.90 13.57
N LEU A 120 -10.24 5.18 13.24
CA LEU A 120 -10.64 6.45 12.62
C LEU A 120 -10.38 7.64 13.55
N LEU A 121 -10.75 7.51 14.83
CA LEU A 121 -10.54 8.56 15.83
C LEU A 121 -9.06 8.86 16.02
N LEU A 122 -8.20 7.85 16.06
CA LEU A 122 -6.75 8.03 16.19
C LEU A 122 -6.15 8.76 15.00
N CYS A 123 -6.58 8.40 13.78
CA CYS A 123 -6.16 9.13 12.58
C CYS A 123 -6.65 10.58 12.60
N PHE A 124 -7.93 10.79 12.93
CA PHE A 124 -8.47 12.14 13.01
C PHE A 124 -7.76 12.99 14.09
N LEU A 125 -7.51 12.41 15.26
CA LEU A 125 -6.75 13.03 16.35
C LEU A 125 -5.33 13.38 15.90
N ASN A 126 -4.68 12.55 15.08
CA ASN A 126 -3.38 12.88 14.52
C ASN A 126 -3.43 14.12 13.61
N ILE A 127 -4.47 14.25 12.77
CA ILE A 127 -4.66 15.45 11.95
C ILE A 127 -4.88 16.68 12.85
N LEU A 128 -5.68 16.54 13.93
CA LEU A 128 -5.91 17.63 14.88
C LEU A 128 -4.62 18.07 15.60
N ILE A 129 -3.77 17.13 16.03
CA ILE A 129 -2.47 17.44 16.66
C ILE A 129 -1.57 18.23 15.71
N LEU A 130 -1.57 17.88 14.43
CA LEU A 130 -0.76 18.58 13.41
C LEU A 130 -1.30 19.99 13.09
N GLY A 131 -2.58 20.26 13.37
CA GLY A 131 -3.24 21.55 13.18
C GLY A 131 -3.45 21.97 11.71
N LYS A 132 -2.98 21.18 10.75
CA LYS A 132 -3.05 21.45 9.30
C LYS A 132 -3.26 20.15 8.52
N LEU A 133 -3.88 20.24 7.34
CA LEU A 133 -4.15 19.09 6.49
C LEU A 133 -2.86 18.62 5.77
N PRO A 134 -2.40 17.36 5.98
CA PRO A 134 -1.17 16.86 5.38
C PRO A 134 -1.23 16.72 3.84
N LEU A 135 -2.43 16.64 3.26
CA LEU A 135 -2.61 16.67 1.80
C LEU A 135 -2.05 17.95 1.17
N LEU A 136 -2.20 19.10 1.84
CA LEU A 136 -1.87 20.41 1.26
C LEU A 136 -0.42 20.84 1.44
N ASN A 137 0.29 20.25 2.41
CA ASN A 137 1.67 20.64 2.71
C ASN A 137 2.59 19.40 2.79
N PRO A 138 3.60 19.29 1.91
CA PRO A 138 4.55 18.17 1.90
C PRO A 138 5.32 17.97 3.21
N GLU A 139 5.74 19.03 3.90
CA GLU A 139 6.51 18.92 5.14
C GLU A 139 5.66 18.31 6.26
N ILE A 140 4.42 18.80 6.37
CA ILE A 140 3.45 18.30 7.35
C ILE A 140 3.06 16.85 7.03
N ARG A 141 3.05 16.50 5.74
CA ARG A 141 2.87 15.12 5.31
C ARG A 141 3.92 14.22 5.90
N GLU A 142 5.20 14.54 5.79
CA GLU A 142 6.26 13.69 6.37
C GLU A 142 6.15 13.60 7.90
N LEU A 143 5.86 14.72 8.56
CA LEU A 143 5.64 14.78 10.01
C LEU A 143 4.40 14.01 10.47
N SER A 144 3.40 13.84 9.61
CA SER A 144 2.16 13.15 9.97
C SER A 144 2.31 11.63 10.16
N LEU A 145 3.45 11.05 9.79
CA LEU A 145 3.81 9.64 10.00
C LEU A 145 4.25 9.38 11.45
N THR A 146 3.40 9.75 12.39
CA THR A 146 3.61 9.55 13.82
C THR A 146 3.25 8.12 14.24
N PRO A 147 3.69 7.68 15.43
CA PRO A 147 3.22 6.42 16.02
C PRO A 147 1.69 6.32 16.10
N LEU A 148 1.01 7.45 16.34
CA LEU A 148 -0.44 7.55 16.42
C LEU A 148 -1.10 7.22 15.07
N PHE A 149 -0.57 7.79 13.98
CA PHE A 149 -1.03 7.46 12.63
C PHE A 149 -0.81 5.98 12.29
N VAL A 150 0.37 5.44 12.59
CA VAL A 150 0.69 4.03 12.30
C VAL A 150 -0.29 3.09 13.02
N LEU A 151 -0.61 3.38 14.28
CA LEU A 151 -1.57 2.60 15.06
C LEU A 151 -3.00 2.73 14.50
N GLY A 152 -3.44 3.96 14.26
CA GLY A 152 -4.76 4.24 13.69
C GLY A 152 -4.96 3.58 12.33
N TYR A 153 -3.98 3.71 11.44
CA TYR A 153 -3.96 3.06 10.13
C TYR A 153 -4.08 1.53 10.24
N THR A 154 -3.31 0.92 11.14
CA THR A 154 -3.31 -0.54 11.33
C THR A 154 -4.69 -1.04 11.78
N PHE A 155 -5.31 -0.35 12.74
CA PHE A 155 -6.66 -0.68 13.21
C PHE A 155 -7.71 -0.51 12.11
N VAL A 156 -7.67 0.60 11.36
CA VAL A 156 -8.57 0.82 10.23
C VAL A 156 -8.42 -0.29 9.18
N LEU A 157 -7.19 -0.62 8.78
CA LEU A 157 -6.95 -1.59 7.71
C LEU A 157 -7.40 -3.00 8.09
N VAL A 158 -7.00 -3.48 9.28
CA VAL A 158 -7.37 -4.84 9.74
C VAL A 158 -8.88 -4.92 9.95
N SER A 159 -9.48 -3.93 10.60
CA SER A 159 -10.92 -3.93 10.92
C SER A 159 -11.79 -3.76 9.67
N ASN A 160 -11.33 -3.00 8.67
CA ASN A 160 -12.02 -2.87 7.37
C ASN A 160 -12.14 -4.23 6.68
N ASN A 161 -11.07 -5.04 6.66
CA ASN A 161 -11.10 -6.39 6.08
C ASN A 161 -12.10 -7.30 6.82
N PHE A 162 -12.09 -7.32 8.15
CA PHE A 162 -13.07 -8.08 8.93
C PHE A 162 -14.50 -7.55 8.75
N GLY A 163 -14.66 -6.24 8.61
CA GLY A 163 -15.93 -5.60 8.31
C GLY A 163 -16.51 -6.09 6.99
N ILE A 164 -15.68 -6.16 5.93
CA ILE A 164 -16.10 -6.71 4.63
C ILE A 164 -16.49 -8.18 4.74
N LEU A 165 -15.71 -8.99 5.45
CA LEU A 165 -15.95 -10.43 5.61
C LEU A 165 -17.24 -10.73 6.39
N LYS A 166 -17.58 -9.92 7.40
CA LYS A 166 -18.70 -10.18 8.32
C LYS A 166 -19.99 -9.44 7.99
N SER A 167 -19.91 -8.27 7.37
CA SER A 167 -21.10 -7.44 7.20
C SER A 167 -21.94 -7.88 5.99
N LYS A 168 -23.26 -7.79 6.14
CA LYS A 168 -24.20 -8.01 5.05
C LYS A 168 -24.30 -6.74 4.18
N TYR A 169 -24.56 -6.93 2.88
CA TYR A 169 -24.81 -5.82 1.96
C TYR A 169 -25.95 -4.91 2.49
N PRO A 170 -25.88 -3.57 2.41
CA PRO A 170 -24.86 -2.71 1.77
C PRO A 170 -23.71 -2.22 2.68
N TYR A 171 -23.72 -2.63 3.95
CA TYR A 171 -22.85 -2.06 4.98
C TYR A 171 -21.35 -2.36 4.80
N TYR A 172 -20.96 -3.37 4.00
CA TYR A 172 -19.55 -3.67 3.74
C TYR A 172 -18.82 -2.64 2.86
N LEU A 173 -19.53 -1.77 2.11
CA LEU A 173 -18.88 -0.73 1.30
C LEU A 173 -18.59 0.56 2.08
N ILE A 174 -19.24 0.76 3.22
CA ILE A 174 -19.07 1.97 4.03
C ILE A 174 -17.65 2.02 4.61
N PHE A 175 -17.18 0.91 5.18
CA PHE A 175 -15.83 0.80 5.75
C PHE A 175 -14.73 1.17 4.74
N PRO A 176 -14.64 0.57 3.54
CA PRO A 176 -13.56 0.89 2.61
C PRO A 176 -13.67 2.31 2.05
N ILE A 177 -14.87 2.84 1.81
CA ILE A 177 -15.06 4.20 1.29
C ILE A 177 -14.64 5.25 2.33
N VAL A 178 -15.08 5.10 3.59
CA VAL A 178 -14.73 6.03 4.67
C VAL A 178 -13.22 5.99 4.95
N SER A 179 -12.62 4.78 4.96
CA SER A 179 -11.17 4.62 5.10
C SER A 179 -10.40 5.32 3.98
N LEU A 180 -10.90 5.20 2.74
CA LEU A 180 -10.27 5.79 1.57
C LEU A 180 -10.34 7.31 1.62
N LEU A 181 -11.49 7.89 1.96
CA LEU A 181 -11.64 9.33 2.17
C LEU A 181 -10.69 9.85 3.26
N LEU A 182 -10.58 9.14 4.38
CA LEU A 182 -9.66 9.51 5.45
C LEU A 182 -8.20 9.51 4.98
N PHE A 183 -7.75 8.46 4.29
CA PHE A 183 -6.35 8.35 3.86
C PHE A 183 -5.99 9.31 2.71
N ILE A 184 -6.96 9.75 1.93
CA ILE A 184 -6.79 10.85 0.98
C ILE A 184 -6.35 12.14 1.68
N LEU A 185 -6.92 12.45 2.86
CA LEU A 185 -6.59 13.67 3.60
C LEU A 185 -5.12 13.72 4.05
N TYR A 186 -4.47 12.56 4.16
CA TYR A 186 -3.04 12.49 4.44
C TYR A 186 -2.18 12.67 3.19
N GLY A 187 -2.70 12.40 1.99
CA GLY A 187 -1.93 12.49 0.75
C GLY A 187 -0.86 11.40 0.58
N PHE A 188 -0.89 10.32 1.37
CA PHE A 188 0.02 9.20 1.20
C PHE A 188 -0.50 8.18 0.19
N ARG A 189 0.14 8.13 -0.97
CA ARG A 189 -0.22 7.19 -2.05
C ARG A 189 -0.09 5.72 -1.64
N THR A 190 0.97 5.37 -0.91
CA THR A 190 1.26 3.97 -0.52
C THR A 190 0.16 3.37 0.36
N TYR A 191 -0.31 4.10 1.36
CA TYR A 191 -1.35 3.64 2.28
C TYR A 191 -2.72 3.52 1.60
N VAL A 192 -3.04 4.41 0.65
CA VAL A 192 -4.24 4.32 -0.19
C VAL A 192 -4.18 3.08 -1.10
N ILE A 193 -3.05 2.85 -1.77
CA ILE A 193 -2.84 1.66 -2.61
C ILE A 193 -2.98 0.37 -1.79
N LEU A 194 -2.36 0.30 -0.60
CA LEU A 194 -2.46 -0.85 0.30
C LEU A 194 -3.92 -1.11 0.72
N LEU A 195 -4.68 -0.06 1.04
CA LEU A 195 -6.11 -0.19 1.35
C LEU A 195 -6.88 -0.75 0.15
N ILE A 196 -6.64 -0.24 -1.05
CA ILE A 196 -7.32 -0.70 -2.28
C ILE A 196 -7.01 -2.17 -2.55
N ILE A 197 -5.73 -2.57 -2.52
CA ILE A 197 -5.33 -3.95 -2.75
C ILE A 197 -5.94 -4.88 -1.68
N SER A 198 -5.87 -4.49 -0.40
CA SER A 198 -6.43 -5.26 0.72
C SER A 198 -7.95 -5.48 0.59
N THR A 199 -8.67 -4.44 0.20
CA THR A 199 -10.13 -4.48 0.00
C THR A 199 -10.52 -5.27 -1.25
N MET A 200 -9.72 -5.20 -2.32
CA MET A 200 -9.91 -6.04 -3.52
C MET A 200 -9.73 -7.52 -3.18
N ILE A 201 -8.68 -7.89 -2.43
CA ILE A 201 -8.43 -9.27 -2.03
C ILE A 201 -9.60 -9.80 -1.19
N THR A 202 -10.08 -9.01 -0.23
CA THR A 202 -11.22 -9.43 0.61
C THR A 202 -12.52 -9.54 -0.18
N PHE A 203 -12.82 -8.64 -1.11
CA PHE A 203 -13.98 -8.80 -2.00
C PHE A 203 -13.91 -10.03 -2.88
N TYR A 204 -12.72 -10.36 -3.36
CA TYR A 204 -12.48 -11.57 -4.13
C TYR A 204 -12.68 -12.84 -3.31
N GLN A 205 -12.20 -12.86 -2.05
CA GLN A 205 -12.42 -13.97 -1.11
C GLN A 205 -13.91 -14.17 -0.77
N VAL A 206 -14.69 -13.09 -0.70
CA VAL A 206 -16.16 -13.16 -0.50
C VAL A 206 -16.89 -13.59 -1.79
N GLY A 207 -16.18 -13.76 -2.91
CA GLY A 207 -16.75 -14.20 -4.19
C GLY A 207 -17.35 -13.08 -5.04
N ASN A 208 -17.17 -11.81 -4.65
CA ASN A 208 -17.74 -10.67 -5.37
C ASN A 208 -16.78 -10.10 -6.42
N LYS A 209 -16.67 -10.79 -7.56
CA LYS A 209 -15.78 -10.42 -8.67
C LYS A 209 -16.07 -9.03 -9.26
N GLN A 210 -17.35 -8.67 -9.41
CA GLN A 210 -17.73 -7.36 -9.96
C GLN A 210 -17.25 -6.21 -9.08
N LYS A 211 -17.46 -6.29 -7.76
CA LYS A 211 -17.03 -5.23 -6.84
C LYS A 211 -15.52 -5.16 -6.69
N THR A 212 -14.83 -6.29 -6.76
CA THR A 212 -13.37 -6.32 -6.84
C THR A 212 -12.89 -5.48 -8.03
N PHE A 213 -13.48 -5.66 -9.21
CA PHE A 213 -13.12 -4.91 -10.40
C PHE A 213 -13.48 -3.43 -10.29
N TYR A 214 -14.72 -3.08 -9.90
CA TYR A 214 -15.14 -1.69 -9.75
C TYR A 214 -14.32 -0.94 -8.71
N PHE A 215 -14.08 -1.53 -7.54
CA PHE A 215 -13.30 -0.89 -6.48
C PHE A 215 -11.84 -0.73 -6.89
N GLY A 216 -11.26 -1.71 -7.60
CA GLY A 216 -9.92 -1.60 -8.16
C GLY A 216 -9.81 -0.49 -9.21
N LEU A 217 -10.77 -0.41 -10.13
CA LEU A 217 -10.80 0.62 -11.18
C LEU A 217 -10.94 2.02 -10.57
N VAL A 218 -11.92 2.23 -9.70
CA VAL A 218 -12.12 3.51 -9.01
C VAL A 218 -10.90 3.87 -8.15
N GLY A 219 -10.36 2.90 -7.40
CA GLY A 219 -9.17 3.09 -6.59
C GLY A 219 -7.94 3.48 -7.41
N SER A 220 -7.76 2.90 -8.60
CA SER A 220 -6.65 3.23 -9.51
C SER A 220 -6.76 4.67 -10.02
N ILE A 221 -7.96 5.11 -10.43
CA ILE A 221 -8.22 6.49 -10.85
C ILE A 221 -7.90 7.46 -9.72
N ILE A 222 -8.42 7.18 -8.52
CA ILE A 222 -8.16 8.00 -7.33
C ILE A 222 -6.66 8.10 -7.05
N THR A 223 -5.94 7.00 -7.13
CA THR A 223 -4.48 6.98 -6.89
C THR A 223 -3.72 7.84 -7.90
N ILE A 224 -4.12 7.80 -9.18
CA ILE A 224 -3.55 8.63 -10.25
C ILE A 224 -3.84 10.10 -9.98
N VAL A 225 -5.10 10.44 -9.69
CA VAL A 225 -5.53 11.82 -9.41
C VAL A 225 -4.82 12.38 -8.17
N LEU A 226 -4.72 11.62 -7.09
CA LEU A 226 -3.94 12.01 -5.90
C LEU A 226 -2.47 12.18 -6.24
N GLY A 227 -1.90 11.29 -7.06
CA GLY A 227 -0.53 11.43 -7.56
C GLY A 227 -0.32 12.75 -8.30
N TYR A 228 -1.25 13.11 -9.16
CA TYR A 228 -1.22 14.37 -9.91
C TYR A 228 -1.33 15.60 -8.99
N ILE A 229 -2.34 15.63 -8.12
CA ILE A 229 -2.55 16.73 -7.16
C ILE A 229 -1.34 16.91 -6.25
N THR A 230 -0.79 15.81 -5.73
CA THR A 230 0.36 15.89 -4.83
C THR A 230 1.63 16.38 -5.52
N VAL A 231 1.78 16.19 -6.84
CA VAL A 231 2.91 16.75 -7.60
C VAL A 231 2.73 18.25 -7.83
N LEU A 232 1.51 18.70 -8.14
CA LEU A 232 1.20 20.13 -8.30
C LEU A 232 1.44 20.94 -7.01
N LEU A 233 1.21 20.34 -5.85
CA LEU A 233 1.38 20.98 -4.55
C LEU A 233 2.82 20.93 -4.02
N LEU A 234 3.76 20.33 -4.76
CA LEU A 234 5.17 20.37 -4.36
C LEU A 234 5.73 21.77 -4.63
N PRO A 235 6.51 22.35 -3.70
CA PRO A 235 7.18 23.65 -3.90
C PRO A 235 8.31 23.58 -4.95
N GLN A 236 8.60 22.39 -5.49
CA GLN A 236 9.62 22.18 -6.50
C GLN A 236 9.02 22.42 -7.90
N ASN A 237 9.50 23.47 -8.58
CA ASN A 237 9.18 23.71 -9.99
C ASN A 237 9.98 22.74 -10.86
N TRP A 238 9.38 21.59 -11.15
CA TRP A 238 9.93 20.64 -12.10
C TRP A 238 9.80 21.20 -13.53
N LYS A 239 10.84 21.03 -14.35
CA LYS A 239 10.79 21.36 -15.79
C LYS A 239 9.75 20.50 -16.54
N LEU A 240 9.46 19.31 -16.00
CA LEU A 240 8.52 18.35 -16.55
C LEU A 240 7.11 18.57 -16.02
N ASN A 241 6.12 18.46 -16.88
CA ASN A 241 4.71 18.48 -16.48
C ASN A 241 4.39 17.25 -15.59
N PRO A 242 3.37 17.28 -14.71
CA PRO A 242 3.10 16.17 -13.79
C PRO A 242 2.89 14.80 -14.48
N PHE A 243 2.35 14.80 -15.71
CA PHE A 243 2.21 13.60 -16.53
C PHE A 243 3.56 13.07 -17.03
N GLU A 244 4.41 13.95 -17.54
CA GLU A 244 5.78 13.62 -17.94
C GLU A 244 6.60 13.16 -16.74
N LEU A 245 6.38 13.76 -15.57
CA LEU A 245 7.06 13.40 -14.33
C LEU A 245 6.65 12.01 -13.84
N LEU A 246 5.39 11.63 -14.05
CA LEU A 246 4.90 10.28 -13.81
C LEU A 246 5.59 9.29 -14.76
N TRP A 247 5.62 9.57 -16.06
CA TRP A 247 6.32 8.73 -17.05
C TRP A 247 7.84 8.66 -16.80
N TYR A 248 8.45 9.78 -16.41
CA TYR A 248 9.85 9.89 -16.06
C TYR A 248 10.20 9.00 -14.87
N ARG A 249 9.33 8.89 -13.85
CA ARG A 249 9.57 7.99 -12.70
C ARG A 249 9.59 6.51 -13.09
N PHE A 250 8.73 6.09 -14.01
CA PHE A 250 8.79 4.73 -14.57
C PHE A 250 10.12 4.51 -15.31
N THR A 251 10.54 5.52 -16.06
CA THR A 251 11.78 5.50 -16.85
C THR A 251 13.04 5.52 -15.98
N PHE A 252 13.01 6.22 -14.85
CA PHE A 252 14.16 6.41 -13.95
C PHE A 252 14.73 5.10 -13.40
N THR A 253 13.93 4.03 -13.43
CA THR A 253 14.39 2.71 -13.04
C THR A 253 15.27 1.99 -14.09
N PHE A 254 15.46 2.54 -15.31
CA PHE A 254 16.12 1.88 -16.46
C PHE A 254 17.36 2.58 -17.05
#